data_AF-A0A920HTB8-F1
#
_entry.id   AF-A0A920HTB8-F1
#
_cell.length_a   1.000
_cell.length_b   1.000
_cell.length_c   1.000
_cell.angle_alpha   90.00
_cell.angle_beta   90.00
_cell.angle_gamma   90.00
#
_symmetry.space_group_name_H-M   'P 1'
#
loop_
_entity.id
_entity.type
_entity.pdbx_description
1 polymer ?
#
loop_
_entity_poly.entity_id
_entity_poly.type
_entity_poly.pdbx_seq_one_letter_code
_entity_poly.pdbx_strand_id
1 'polypeptide(L)' 'MQKFTGRGLPQGPEPSHFLAQLFLYLFDLKMIDKGYPAYYRYVDDIYVFSNDERNINECKAFIDREFKSLGLVMNSEEQI' A
#
# COMPACT_ATOMS: atom_id res chain seq x y z
N MET A 1 8.01 -10.47 19.92
CA MET A 1 8.66 -11.66 19.32
C MET A 1 8.23 -11.75 17.86
N GLN A 2 9.14 -11.50 16.92
CA GLN A 2 8.83 -11.46 15.49
C GLN A 2 8.53 -12.88 14.99
N LYS A 3 7.32 -13.13 14.48
CA LYS A 3 6.94 -14.41 13.85
C LYS A 3 7.64 -14.51 12.49
N PHE A 4 8.66 -15.37 12.38
CA PHE A 4 9.31 -15.71 11.11
C PHE A 4 8.38 -16.61 10.29
N THR A 5 7.78 -16.07 9.23
CA THR A 5 6.93 -16.80 8.28
C THR A 5 7.68 -17.21 7.00
N GLY A 6 9.01 -17.04 6.96
CA GLY A 6 9.84 -17.35 5.79
C GLY A 6 9.69 -16.36 4.62
N ARG A 7 8.92 -15.28 4.79
CA ARG A 7 8.75 -14.19 3.82
C ARG A 7 8.87 -12.84 4.53
N GLY A 8 9.56 -11.89 3.92
CA GLY A 8 9.75 -10.54 4.45
C GLY A 8 11.22 -10.10 4.42
N LEU A 9 11.43 -8.78 4.38
CA LEU A 9 12.76 -8.19 4.52
C LEU A 9 13.13 -8.06 6.00
N PRO A 10 14.42 -8.18 6.36
CA PRO A 10 14.86 -7.83 7.70
C PRO A 10 14.52 -6.37 8.01
N GLN A 11 14.04 -6.12 9.23
CA GLN A 11 13.77 -4.77 9.71
C GLN A 11 15.07 -4.16 10.25
N GLY A 12 15.38 -2.92 9.88
CA GLY A 12 16.57 -2.18 10.34
C GLY A 12 17.71 -1.94 9.34
N PRO A 13 17.96 -2.78 8.31
CA PRO A 13 18.93 -2.45 7.28
C PRO A 13 18.46 -1.31 6.37
N GLU A 14 19.34 -0.34 6.11
CA GLU A 14 19.14 0.76 5.13
C GLU A 14 18.53 0.31 3.78
N PRO A 15 18.91 -0.85 3.18
CA PRO A 15 18.35 -1.28 1.91
C PRO A 15 16.86 -1.61 1.94
N SER A 16 16.31 -1.99 3.10
CA SER A 16 14.91 -2.45 3.21
C SER A 16 13.93 -1.35 2.81
N HIS A 17 14.24 -0.09 3.11
CA HIS A 17 13.43 1.07 2.73
C HIS A 17 13.38 1.25 1.20
N PHE A 18 14.54 1.15 0.54
CA PHE A 18 14.62 1.23 -0.92
C PHE A 18 13.88 0.08 -1.61
N LEU A 19 14.04 -1.14 -1.09
CA LEU A 19 13.37 -2.33 -1.64
C LEU A 19 11.84 -2.26 -1.48
N ALA A 20 11.35 -1.75 -0.35
CA ALA A 20 9.91 -1.54 -0.14
C ALA A 20 9.34 -0.52 -1.15
N GLN A 21 10.05 0.57 -1.40
CA GLN A 21 9.66 1.55 -2.43
C GLN A 21 9.65 0.93 -3.83
N LEU A 22 10.68 0.17 -4.20
CA LEU A 22 10.76 -0.49 -5.51
C LEU A 22 9.63 -1.52 -5.69
N PHE A 23 9.31 -2.27 -4.64
CA PHE A 23 8.24 -3.27 -4.67
C PHE A 23 6.87 -2.62 -4.94
N LEU A 24 6.58 -1.48 -4.31
CA LEU A 24 5.30 -0.78 -4.45
C LEU A 24 5.23 0.18 -5.66
N TYR A 25 6.34 0.42 -6.36
CA TYR A 25 6.39 1.34 -7.49
C TYR A 25 5.36 1.02 -8.59
N LEU A 26 5.19 -0.26 -8.94
CA LEU A 26 4.19 -0.66 -9.95
C LEU A 26 2.75 -0.45 -9.47
N PHE A 27 2.52 -0.54 -8.16
CA PHE A 27 1.22 -0.22 -7.57
C PHE A 27 0.96 1.29 -7.65
N ASP A 28 1.98 2.13 -7.37
CA ASP A 28 1.86 3.60 -7.50
C ASP A 28 1.45 4.00 -8.91
N LEU A 29 2.06 3.40 -9.94
CA LEU A 29 1.72 3.69 -11.33
C LEU A 29 0.25 3.39 -11.63
N LYS A 30 -0.29 2.29 -11.08
CA LYS A 30 -1.71 1.95 -11.23
C LYS A 30 -2.62 2.94 -10.50
N MET A 31 -2.21 3.41 -9.32
CA MET A 31 -2.95 4.44 -8.56
C MET A 31 -3.02 5.77 -9.32
N ILE A 32 -1.90 6.17 -9.94
CA ILE A 32 -1.81 7.37 -10.77
C ILE A 32 -2.66 7.24 -12.04
N ASP A 33 -2.58 6.11 -12.74
CA ASP A 33 -3.36 5.85 -13.96
C ASP A 33 -4.87 5.86 -13.70
N LYS A 34 -5.31 5.39 -12.53
CA LYS A 34 -6.70 5.46 -12.09
C LYS A 34 -7.21 6.88 -11.83
N GLY A 35 -6.32 7.86 -11.66
CA GLY A 35 -6.69 9.26 -11.49
C GLY A 35 -7.28 9.60 -10.12
N TYR A 36 -6.90 8.88 -9.06
CA TYR A 36 -7.32 9.27 -7.70
C TYR A 36 -6.71 10.63 -7.35
N PRO A 37 -7.53 11.65 -6.99
CA PRO A 37 -7.12 13.06 -7.03
C PRO A 37 -6.08 13.45 -5.96
N ALA A 38 -5.91 12.63 -4.91
CA ALA A 38 -4.97 12.90 -3.84
C ALA A 38 -4.48 11.58 -3.23
N TYR A 39 -3.42 11.02 -3.82
CA TYR A 39 -2.73 9.82 -3.35
C TYR A 39 -1.34 10.20 -2.82
N TYR A 40 -1.04 9.81 -1.59
CA TYR A 40 0.25 10.00 -0.95
C TYR A 40 0.70 8.69 -0.32
N ARG A 41 1.99 8.34 -0.43
CA ARG A 41 2.55 7.15 0.18
C ARG A 41 3.87 7.46 0.88
N TYR A 42 4.01 6.97 2.11
CA TYR A 42 5.27 6.96 2.85
C TYR A 42 5.57 5.53 3.27
N VAL A 43 6.49 4.87 2.57
CA VAL A 43 6.77 3.42 2.74
C VAL A 43 5.50 2.59 2.54
N ASP A 44 4.94 2.01 3.58
CA ASP A 44 3.72 1.22 3.62
C ASP A 44 2.47 2.04 3.99
N ASP A 45 2.64 3.23 4.57
CA ASP A 45 1.54 4.14 4.85
C ASP A 45 1.01 4.76 3.57
N ILE A 46 -0.27 4.54 3.28
CA ILE A 46 -0.97 5.09 2.11
C ILE A 46 -2.12 5.97 2.58
N TYR A 47 -2.14 7.19 2.07
CA TYR A 47 -3.22 8.15 2.28
C TYR A 47 -3.90 8.45 0.95
N VAL A 48 -5.22 8.31 0.93
CA VAL A 48 -6.07 8.68 -0.20
C VAL A 48 -7.13 9.66 0.27
N PHE A 49 -7.25 10.80 -0.40
CA PHE A 49 -8.26 11.81 -0.11
C PHE A 49 -9.21 11.97 -1.30
N SER A 50 -10.50 12.16 -0.98
CA SER A 50 -11.55 12.42 -1.95
C SER A 50 -12.68 13.19 -1.26
N ASN A 51 -13.38 14.01 -2.02
CA ASN A 51 -14.58 14.71 -1.57
C ASN A 51 -15.85 13.87 -1.73
N ASP A 52 -15.74 12.67 -2.31
CA ASP A 52 -16.81 11.69 -2.49
C ASP A 52 -16.44 10.37 -1.80
N GLU A 53 -17.29 9.94 -0.88
CA GLU A 53 -17.17 8.68 -0.14
C GLU A 53 -17.22 7.46 -1.08
N ARG A 54 -17.97 7.52 -2.18
CA ARG A 54 -18.01 6.43 -3.17
C ARG A 54 -16.65 6.18 -3.79
N ASN A 55 -15.95 7.25 -4.16
CA ASN A 55 -14.59 7.16 -4.69
C ASN A 55 -13.62 6.57 -3.68
N ILE A 56 -13.76 6.89 -2.38
CA ILE A 56 -12.95 6.28 -1.32
C ILE A 56 -13.23 4.78 -1.22
N ASN A 57 -14.49 4.37 -1.20
CA ASN A 57 -14.87 2.97 -1.12
C ASN A 57 -14.40 2.16 -2.33
N GLU A 58 -14.52 2.71 -3.55
CA GLU A 58 -14.00 2.11 -4.77
C GLU A 58 -12.47 2.01 -4.74
N CYS A 59 -11.79 3.05 -4.28
CA CYS A 59 -10.34 3.05 -4.09
C CYS A 59 -9.90 1.99 -3.09
N LYS A 60 -10.57 1.90 -1.94
CA LYS A 60 -10.28 0.89 -0.91
C LYS A 60 -10.41 -0.53 -1.46
N ALA A 61 -11.47 -0.82 -2.20
CA ALA A 61 -11.66 -2.11 -2.85
C ALA A 61 -10.60 -2.40 -3.92
N PHE A 62 -10.19 -1.36 -4.66
CA PHE A 62 -9.10 -1.45 -5.63
C PHE A 62 -7.77 -1.82 -4.94
N ILE A 63 -7.36 -1.06 -3.92
CA ILE A 63 -6.12 -1.28 -3.18
C ILE A 63 -6.09 -2.68 -2.57
N ASP A 64 -7.18 -3.11 -1.91
CA ASP A 64 -7.28 -4.45 -1.32
C ASP A 64 -7.01 -5.56 -2.34
N ARG A 65 -7.60 -5.44 -3.54
CA ARG A 65 -7.42 -6.41 -4.62
C ARG A 65 -5.98 -6.42 -5.14
N GLU A 66 -5.40 -5.25 -5.39
CA GLU A 66 -4.01 -5.16 -5.86
C GLU A 66 -3.04 -5.70 -4.81
N PHE A 67 -3.25 -5.40 -3.52
CA PHE A 67 -2.39 -5.89 -2.44
C PHE A 67 -2.47 -7.40 -2.28
N LYS A 68 -3.68 -7.97 -2.34
CA LYS A 68 -3.85 -9.44 -2.35
C LYS A 68 -3.10 -10.09 -3.51
N SER A 69 -3.09 -9.47 -4.69
CA SER A 69 -2.33 -9.97 -5.85
C SER A 69 -0.81 -9.95 -5.63
N LEU A 70 -0.32 -9.03 -4.80
CA LEU A 70 1.08 -8.91 -4.38
C LEU A 70 1.43 -9.77 -3.15
N GLY A 71 0.45 -10.50 -2.60
CA GLY A 71 0.62 -11.26 -1.35
C GLY A 71 0.70 -10.38 -0.10
N LEU A 72 0.26 -9.13 -0.19
CA LEU A 72 0.13 -8.19 0.92
C LEU A 72 -1.30 -8.20 1.48
N VAL A 73 -1.45 -7.78 2.74
CA VAL A 73 -2.74 -7.63 3.41
C VAL A 73 -2.76 -6.25 4.07
N MET A 74 -3.84 -5.50 3.87
CA MET A 74 -4.02 -4.22 4.56
C MET A 74 -4.28 -4.45 6.04
N ASN A 75 -3.65 -3.63 6.89
CA ASN A 75 -3.98 -3.58 8.30
C ASN A 75 -5.43 -3.09 8.45
N SER A 76 -6.26 -3.75 9.26
CA SER A 76 -7.66 -3.38 9.49
C SER A 76 -7.84 -2.37 10.63
N GLU A 77 -6.85 -2.22 11.50
CA GLU A 77 -6.92 -1.34 12.69
C GLU A 77 -6.53 0.12 12.36
N GLU A 78 -5.79 0.34 11.27
CA GLU A 78 -5.25 1.65 10.86
C GLU A 78 -6.02 2.26 9.67
N GLN A 79 -7.17 1.68 9.30
CA GLN A 79 -8.03 2.18 8.23
C GLN A 79 -8.93 3.30 8.76
N ILE A 80 -8.39 4.52 8.79
CA ILE A 80 -9.12 5.74 9.16
C ILE A 80 -9.60 6.44 7.89
#